data_AF-Q47CX9-F1
#
_entry.id   AF-Q47CX9-F1
#
_cell.length_a   1.000
_cell.length_b   1.000
_cell.length_c   1.000
_cell.angle_alpha   90.00
_cell.angle_beta   90.00
_cell.angle_gamma   90.00
#
_symmetry.space_group_name_H-M   'P 1'
#
loop_
_entity.id
_entity.type
_entity.pdbx_description
1 polymer ?
#
loop_
_entity_poly.entity_id
_entity_poly.type
_entity_poly.pdbx_seq_one_letter_code
_entity_poly.pdbx_strand_id
1 'polypeptide(L)'
;MLNQSLSPKVSHPTPVGPVFQPIFSSWPAISYHRPAAIPDRAALEQMLDDADAPIEWSEEDIVFLHWRLLEEVSHLADPATPLEEKFDTLRWVFSEREKDGLPFSFASCLRVVGCSPLSPIAYCGLVDVEEIRDHIRHSLKAWFNASLERYPSWVRDAVVHKPAWIEARLSKNPQWINEQIKRMSVQGDLFA
;
A
#
# COMPACT_ATOMS: atom_id res chain seq x y z
N MET A 1 24.79 -2.94 72.64
CA MET A 1 24.33 -4.24 72.10
C MET A 1 22.84 -4.16 71.87
N LEU A 2 22.39 -4.24 70.62
CA LEU A 2 21.20 -4.95 70.15
C LEU A 2 21.11 -4.76 68.62
N ASN A 3 20.89 -5.88 67.94
CA ASN A 3 21.22 -6.16 66.54
C ASN A 3 20.26 -5.54 65.52
N GLN A 4 20.82 -5.30 64.33
CA GLN A 4 20.10 -5.07 63.08
C GLN A 4 19.42 -6.37 62.60
N SER A 5 18.20 -6.26 62.08
CA SER A 5 17.61 -7.23 61.16
C SER A 5 16.90 -6.47 60.03
N LEU A 6 17.49 -6.57 58.83
CA LEU A 6 16.97 -6.08 57.56
C LEU A 6 15.79 -6.96 57.12
N SER A 7 14.73 -6.33 56.59
CA SER A 7 13.64 -7.02 55.88
C SER A 7 13.60 -6.55 54.42
N PRO A 8 13.27 -7.44 53.44
CA PRO A 8 13.58 -7.22 52.04
C PRO A 8 12.55 -6.37 51.30
N LYS A 9 13.09 -5.68 50.31
CA LYS A 9 12.47 -4.86 49.26
C LYS A 9 11.45 -5.67 48.43
N VAL A 10 10.19 -5.23 48.41
CA VAL A 10 9.19 -5.68 47.42
C VAL A 10 8.99 -4.54 46.43
N SER A 11 9.58 -4.70 45.25
CA SER A 11 9.35 -3.85 44.08
C SER A 11 8.03 -4.26 43.41
N HIS A 12 7.09 -3.33 43.34
CA HIS A 12 5.86 -3.48 42.56
C HIS A 12 6.20 -3.60 41.06
N PRO A 13 5.59 -4.53 40.31
CA PRO A 13 5.76 -4.59 38.86
C PRO A 13 4.91 -3.50 38.19
N THR A 14 5.56 -2.72 37.34
CA THR A 14 4.94 -1.76 36.42
C THR A 14 4.10 -2.52 35.38
N PRO A 15 2.88 -2.07 35.02
CA PRO A 15 2.12 -2.67 33.94
C PRO A 15 2.76 -2.24 32.61
N VAL A 16 3.38 -3.20 31.91
CA VAL A 16 3.84 -3.01 30.53
C VAL A 16 2.66 -3.31 29.63
N GLY A 17 1.93 -2.27 29.23
CA GLY A 17 0.99 -2.37 28.11
C GLY A 17 1.76 -2.46 26.78
N PRO A 18 1.25 -3.18 25.76
CA PRO A 18 1.87 -3.17 24.45
C PRO A 18 1.66 -1.79 23.83
N VAL A 19 2.74 -1.01 23.77
CA VAL A 19 2.81 0.21 22.98
C VAL A 19 2.99 -0.23 21.53
N PHE A 20 1.89 -0.31 20.78
CA PHE A 20 1.96 -0.35 19.33
C PHE A 20 2.60 0.95 18.85
N GLN A 21 3.89 0.88 18.53
CA GLN A 21 4.56 1.95 17.80
C GLN A 21 4.02 1.96 16.37
N PRO A 22 3.77 3.13 15.76
CA PRO A 22 3.32 3.21 14.39
C PRO A 22 4.42 2.64 13.48
N ILE A 23 4.15 1.48 12.89
CA ILE A 23 5.05 0.72 11.99
C ILE A 23 5.42 1.53 10.73
N PHE A 24 4.78 2.69 10.50
CA PHE A 24 4.93 3.49 9.28
C PHE A 24 5.85 4.72 9.41
N SER A 25 6.54 4.92 10.54
CA SER A 25 7.25 6.19 10.81
C SER A 25 8.77 6.20 10.57
N SER A 26 9.40 5.10 10.15
CA SER A 26 10.85 5.10 9.90
C SER A 26 11.20 4.44 8.56
N TRP A 27 11.16 5.24 7.50
CA TRP A 27 11.71 4.90 6.19
C TRP A 27 13.24 5.10 6.19
N PRO A 28 14.06 4.08 5.92
CA PRO A 28 15.42 4.31 5.44
C PRO A 28 15.37 4.69 3.96
N ALA A 29 16.26 5.61 3.58
CA ALA A 29 16.38 6.12 2.22
C ALA A 29 16.57 4.99 1.20
N ILE A 30 15.82 5.10 0.10
CA ILE A 30 15.85 4.26 -1.10
C ILE A 30 17.30 3.99 -1.49
N SER A 31 17.67 2.71 -1.56
CA SER A 31 18.93 2.29 -2.18
C SER A 31 18.82 2.62 -3.67
N TYR A 32 19.62 3.57 -4.14
CA TYR A 32 19.64 3.97 -5.54
C TYR A 32 20.15 2.82 -6.39
N HIS A 33 19.25 2.08 -7.03
CA HIS A 33 19.60 1.25 -8.17
C HIS A 33 20.18 2.14 -9.27
N ARG A 34 21.42 1.83 -9.67
CA ARG A 34 22.12 2.47 -10.77
C ARG A 34 21.24 2.43 -12.03
N PRO A 35 21.03 3.54 -12.75
CA PRO A 35 20.29 3.51 -14.01
C PRO A 35 21.04 2.61 -15.00
N ALA A 36 20.40 1.53 -15.45
CA ALA A 36 20.91 0.72 -16.55
C ALA A 36 20.91 1.55 -17.84
N ALA A 37 21.97 1.46 -18.63
CA ALA A 37 22.04 2.10 -19.94
C ALA A 37 20.93 1.54 -20.85
N ILE A 38 20.26 2.41 -21.61
CA ILE A 38 19.19 2.03 -22.54
C ILE A 38 19.82 1.10 -23.62
N PRO A 39 19.38 -0.17 -23.74
CA PRO A 39 19.92 -1.08 -24.74
C PRO A 39 19.62 -0.60 -26.16
N ASP A 40 20.53 -0.85 -27.09
CA ASP A 40 20.28 -0.57 -28.50
C ASP A 40 19.27 -1.58 -29.09
N ARG A 41 18.84 -1.34 -30.33
CA ARG A 41 17.79 -2.12 -30.99
C ARG A 41 18.19 -3.58 -31.22
N ALA A 42 19.47 -3.86 -31.47
CA ALA A 42 19.97 -5.21 -31.69
C ALA A 42 20.03 -5.99 -30.36
N ALA A 43 20.43 -5.32 -29.27
CA ALA A 43 20.38 -5.87 -27.93
C ALA A 43 18.94 -6.12 -27.47
N LEU A 44 17.98 -5.24 -27.81
CA LEU A 44 16.56 -5.44 -27.57
C LEU A 44 15.99 -6.65 -28.33
N GLU A 45 16.34 -6.81 -29.62
CA GLU A 45 15.92 -7.96 -30.42
C GLU A 45 16.50 -9.27 -29.87
N GLN A 46 17.75 -9.27 -29.40
CA GLN A 46 18.38 -10.45 -28.79
C GLN A 46 17.81 -10.79 -27.40
N MET A 47 17.40 -9.79 -26.61
CA MET A 47 16.69 -10.00 -25.34
C MET A 47 15.26 -10.51 -25.56
N LEU A 48 14.63 -10.18 -26.68
CA LEU A 48 13.30 -10.66 -27.05
C LEU A 48 13.33 -12.11 -27.58
N ASP A 49 14.38 -12.52 -28.29
CA ASP A 49 14.58 -13.92 -28.70
C ASP A 49 14.91 -14.84 -27.51
N ASP A 50 15.51 -14.31 -26.44
CA ASP A 50 15.75 -15.02 -25.17
C ASP A 50 14.53 -14.92 -24.20
N ALA A 51 13.46 -14.21 -24.59
CA ALA A 51 12.28 -13.99 -23.75
C ALA A 51 11.36 -15.22 -23.63
N ASP A 52 11.57 -16.24 -24.46
CA ASP A 52 10.86 -17.53 -24.38
C ASP A 52 11.51 -18.51 -23.38
N ALA A 53 12.66 -18.16 -22.79
CA ALA A 53 13.24 -18.92 -21.69
C ALA A 53 12.41 -18.71 -20.40
N PRO A 54 12.04 -19.79 -19.66
CA PRO A 54 11.31 -19.65 -18.41
C PRO A 54 12.08 -18.77 -17.41
N ILE A 55 11.49 -17.65 -16.98
CA ILE A 55 12.06 -16.81 -15.92
C ILE A 55 12.09 -17.63 -14.63
N GLU A 56 13.29 -17.94 -14.14
CA GLU A 56 13.48 -18.59 -12.85
C GLU A 56 13.30 -17.56 -11.73
N TRP A 57 12.19 -17.65 -11.01
CA TRP A 57 11.90 -16.77 -9.87
C TRP A 57 12.57 -17.31 -8.61
N SER A 58 13.40 -16.50 -7.95
CA SER A 58 13.92 -16.87 -6.64
C SER A 58 12.87 -16.68 -5.54
N GLU A 59 13.08 -17.32 -4.39
CA GLU A 59 12.23 -17.10 -3.21
C GLU A 59 12.27 -15.63 -2.77
N GLU A 60 13.43 -14.98 -2.86
CA GLU A 60 13.61 -13.56 -2.56
C GLU A 60 12.75 -12.69 -3.48
N ASP A 61 12.71 -12.99 -4.79
CA ASP A 61 11.88 -12.24 -5.74
C ASP A 61 10.39 -12.37 -5.42
N ILE A 62 9.94 -13.57 -5.04
CA ILE A 62 8.55 -13.82 -4.67
C ILE A 62 8.18 -13.06 -3.39
N VAL A 63 9.04 -13.08 -2.37
CA VAL A 63 8.84 -12.33 -1.12
C VAL A 63 8.83 -10.83 -1.40
N PHE A 64 9.76 -10.36 -2.23
CA PHE A 64 9.84 -8.96 -2.63
C PHE A 64 8.58 -8.51 -3.38
N LEU A 65 8.01 -9.36 -4.25
CA LEU A 65 6.77 -9.06 -4.94
C LEU A 65 5.58 -8.94 -3.98
N HIS A 66 5.48 -9.82 -2.97
CA HIS A 66 4.46 -9.68 -1.91
C HIS A 66 4.64 -8.38 -1.11
N TRP A 67 5.88 -8.00 -0.81
CA TRP A 67 6.18 -6.74 -0.15
C TRP A 67 5.78 -5.54 -1.01
N ARG A 68 6.12 -5.56 -2.31
CA ARG A 68 5.81 -4.46 -3.23
C ARG A 68 4.31 -4.22 -3.35
N LEU A 69 3.49 -5.27 -3.32
CA LEU A 69 2.03 -5.14 -3.29
C LEU A 69 1.51 -4.50 -1.99
N LEU A 70 2.15 -4.77 -0.84
CA LEU A 70 1.78 -4.08 0.40
C LEU A 70 2.19 -2.60 0.39
N GLU A 71 3.21 -2.22 -0.38
CA GLU A 71 3.61 -0.83 -0.53
C GLU A 71 2.51 0.02 -1.18
N GLU A 72 1.70 -0.55 -2.07
CA GLU A 72 0.53 0.13 -2.66
C GLU A 72 -0.51 0.55 -1.61
N VAL A 73 -0.54 -0.11 -0.44
CA VAL A 73 -1.40 0.30 0.68
C VAL A 73 -0.91 1.63 1.27
N SER A 74 0.40 1.88 1.27
CA SER A 74 0.95 3.15 1.76
C SER A 74 0.57 4.33 0.86
N HIS A 75 0.37 4.08 -0.43
CA HIS A 75 -0.09 5.08 -1.40
C HIS A 75 -1.53 5.52 -1.14
N LEU A 76 -2.33 4.76 -0.38
CA LEU A 76 -3.64 5.23 0.07
C LEU A 76 -3.55 6.52 0.88
N ALA A 77 -2.46 6.72 1.63
CA ALA A 77 -2.25 7.90 2.45
C ALA A 77 -1.77 9.13 1.66
N ASP A 78 -1.12 8.94 0.50
CA ASP A 78 -0.61 10.04 -0.31
C ASP A 78 -1.77 10.75 -1.04
N PRO A 79 -2.01 12.06 -0.79
CA PRO A 79 -3.07 12.79 -1.49
C PRO A 79 -2.83 12.93 -3.00
N ALA A 80 -1.59 12.77 -3.48
CA ALA A 80 -1.24 12.84 -4.89
C ALA A 80 -1.58 11.56 -5.67
N THR A 81 -1.73 10.42 -4.99
CA THR A 81 -2.10 9.15 -5.63
C THR A 81 -3.47 9.27 -6.30
N PRO A 82 -3.59 8.92 -7.58
CA PRO A 82 -4.84 8.98 -8.32
C PRO A 82 -5.97 8.17 -7.68
N LEU A 83 -7.22 8.65 -7.82
CA LEU A 83 -8.38 7.99 -7.20
C LEU A 83 -8.59 6.57 -7.71
N GLU A 84 -8.31 6.30 -8.99
CA GLU A 84 -8.41 4.97 -9.59
C GLU A 84 -7.49 3.96 -8.90
N GLU A 85 -6.23 4.32 -8.67
CA GLU A 85 -5.25 3.48 -7.97
C GLU A 85 -5.71 3.21 -6.53
N LYS A 86 -6.25 4.24 -5.86
CA LYS A 86 -6.82 4.06 -4.52
C LYS A 86 -7.98 3.09 -4.51
N PHE A 87 -8.91 3.20 -5.45
CA PHE A 87 -10.06 2.29 -5.52
C PHE A 87 -9.62 0.86 -5.83
N ASP A 88 -8.64 0.66 -6.71
CA ASP A 88 -8.10 -0.66 -7.00
C ASP A 88 -7.42 -1.31 -5.78
N THR A 89 -6.61 -0.55 -5.04
CA THR A 89 -6.00 -1.02 -3.80
C THR A 89 -7.07 -1.36 -2.75
N LEU A 90 -8.11 -0.54 -2.59
CA LEU A 90 -9.20 -0.83 -1.65
C LEU A 90 -9.99 -2.07 -2.04
N ARG A 91 -10.22 -2.28 -3.33
CA ARG A 91 -10.89 -3.48 -3.85
C ARG A 91 -10.07 -4.72 -3.50
N TRP A 92 -8.75 -4.67 -3.71
CA TRP A 92 -7.84 -5.76 -3.33
C TRP A 92 -7.84 -6.03 -1.81
N VAL A 93 -7.87 -4.98 -0.98
CA VAL A 93 -7.86 -5.12 0.50
C VAL A 93 -9.19 -5.63 1.07
N PHE A 94 -10.32 -5.10 0.59
CA PHE A 94 -11.64 -5.26 1.22
C PHE A 94 -12.64 -6.09 0.43
N SER A 95 -12.58 -6.06 -0.90
CA SER A 95 -13.62 -6.66 -1.74
C SER A 95 -13.26 -8.07 -2.23
N GLU A 96 -11.99 -8.42 -2.33
CA GLU A 96 -11.53 -9.74 -2.80
C GLU A 96 -11.29 -10.76 -1.67
N ARG A 97 -12.10 -10.73 -0.61
CA ARG A 97 -11.88 -11.57 0.60
C ARG A 97 -11.97 -13.06 0.31
N GLU A 98 -12.76 -13.46 -0.68
CA GLU A 98 -12.85 -14.84 -1.16
C GLU A 98 -11.51 -15.36 -1.71
N LYS A 99 -10.58 -14.46 -2.06
CA LYS A 99 -9.23 -14.77 -2.53
C LYS A 99 -8.19 -14.76 -1.42
N ASP A 100 -8.55 -14.55 -0.15
CA ASP A 100 -7.57 -14.44 0.95
C ASP A 100 -6.61 -15.64 1.03
N GLY A 101 -7.05 -16.85 0.62
CA GLY A 101 -6.20 -18.04 0.56
C GLY A 101 -5.32 -18.19 -0.69
N LEU A 102 -5.43 -17.30 -1.67
CA LEU A 102 -4.67 -17.34 -2.92
C LEU A 102 -3.33 -16.59 -2.80
N PRO A 103 -2.32 -16.94 -3.62
CA PRO A 103 -1.09 -16.15 -3.73
C PRO A 103 -1.39 -14.69 -4.07
N PHE A 104 -0.58 -13.77 -3.53
CA PHE A 104 -0.71 -12.32 -3.77
C PHE A 104 -2.05 -11.68 -3.35
N SER A 105 -2.89 -12.40 -2.60
CA SER A 105 -3.98 -11.77 -1.86
C SER A 105 -3.42 -10.86 -0.76
N PHE A 106 -4.21 -9.88 -0.32
CA PHE A 106 -3.80 -9.01 0.78
C PHE A 106 -3.38 -9.81 2.04
N ALA A 107 -4.17 -10.82 2.42
CA ALA A 107 -3.88 -11.70 3.55
C ALA A 107 -2.58 -12.51 3.34
N SER A 108 -2.39 -13.08 2.14
CA SER A 108 -1.16 -13.82 1.81
C SER A 108 0.07 -12.92 1.82
N CYS A 109 -0.03 -11.69 1.31
CA CYS A 109 1.07 -10.72 1.35
C CYS A 109 1.48 -10.39 2.78
N LEU A 110 0.53 -10.09 3.68
CA LEU A 110 0.84 -9.85 5.09
C LEU A 110 1.55 -11.05 5.74
N ARG A 111 1.05 -12.27 5.48
CA ARG A 111 1.64 -13.49 6.02
C ARG A 111 3.06 -13.73 5.52
N VAL A 112 3.29 -13.64 4.20
CA VAL A 112 4.59 -13.91 3.58
C VAL A 112 5.62 -12.87 4.04
N VAL A 113 5.26 -11.58 3.97
CA VAL A 113 6.16 -10.48 4.31
C VAL A 113 6.46 -10.44 5.81
N GLY A 114 5.48 -10.77 6.66
CA GLY A 114 5.69 -10.79 8.12
C GLY A 114 6.47 -12.00 8.63
N CYS A 115 6.35 -13.15 7.95
CA CYS A 115 6.98 -14.40 8.37
C CYS A 115 8.27 -14.76 7.60
N SER A 116 8.66 -14.01 6.57
CA SER A 116 9.88 -14.29 5.82
C SER A 116 11.08 -13.52 6.37
N PRO A 117 12.22 -14.17 6.64
CA PRO A 117 13.47 -13.48 6.96
C PRO A 117 14.08 -12.75 5.75
N LEU A 118 13.60 -13.03 4.53
CA LEU A 118 14.01 -12.36 3.29
C LEU A 118 13.19 -11.09 3.02
N SER A 119 12.26 -10.75 3.91
CA SER A 119 11.45 -9.55 3.80
C SER A 119 12.31 -8.29 3.93
N PRO A 120 12.02 -7.23 3.16
CA PRO A 120 12.68 -5.92 3.32
C PRO A 120 12.37 -5.24 4.67
N ILE A 121 11.33 -5.71 5.38
CA ILE A 121 10.95 -5.20 6.70
C ILE A 121 11.40 -6.15 7.82
N ALA A 122 11.46 -5.65 9.04
CA ALA A 122 11.76 -6.48 10.20
C ALA A 122 10.72 -7.61 10.34
N TYR A 123 11.20 -8.80 10.69
CA TYR A 123 10.35 -9.95 10.97
C TYR A 123 9.31 -9.61 12.05
N CYS A 124 8.03 -9.76 11.72
CA CYS A 124 6.91 -9.45 12.63
C CYS A 124 6.00 -10.66 12.90
N GLY A 125 6.25 -11.80 12.27
CA GLY A 125 5.50 -13.04 12.49
C GLY A 125 4.11 -13.02 11.85
N LEU A 126 3.18 -13.76 12.47
CA LEU A 126 1.77 -13.78 12.02
C LEU A 126 1.07 -12.51 12.49
N VAL A 127 0.56 -11.74 11.52
CA VAL A 127 -0.21 -10.51 11.74
C VAL A 127 -1.70 -10.80 11.60
N ASP A 128 -2.52 -10.20 12.45
CA ASP A 128 -3.98 -10.25 12.29
C ASP A 128 -4.41 -9.38 11.09
N VAL A 129 -4.90 -10.04 10.05
CA VAL A 129 -5.34 -9.39 8.81
C VAL A 129 -6.52 -8.44 9.05
N GLU A 130 -7.43 -8.78 9.95
CA GLU A 130 -8.61 -7.95 10.23
C GLU A 130 -8.23 -6.71 11.03
N GLU A 131 -7.24 -6.80 11.92
CA GLU A 131 -6.69 -5.63 12.63
C GLU A 131 -6.11 -4.60 11.64
N ILE A 132 -5.35 -5.06 10.64
CA ILE A 132 -4.79 -4.17 9.61
C ILE A 132 -5.90 -3.60 8.73
N ARG A 133 -6.88 -4.41 8.32
CA ARG A 133 -8.06 -3.92 7.57
C ARG A 133 -8.81 -2.85 8.34
N ASP A 134 -8.99 -3.03 9.64
CA ASP A 134 -9.64 -2.04 10.49
C ASP A 134 -8.79 -0.77 10.58
N HIS A 135 -7.46 -0.88 10.77
CA HIS A 135 -6.59 0.30 10.76
C HIS A 135 -6.70 1.11 9.45
N ILE A 136 -6.69 0.42 8.31
CA ILE A 136 -6.90 1.04 7.00
C ILE A 136 -8.27 1.73 6.96
N ARG A 137 -9.34 1.04 7.37
CA ARG A 137 -10.72 1.55 7.38
C ARG A 137 -10.85 2.84 8.20
N HIS A 138 -10.25 2.89 9.38
CA HIS A 138 -10.28 4.08 10.24
C HIS A 138 -9.56 5.28 9.61
N SER A 139 -8.54 5.02 8.80
CA SER A 139 -7.72 6.06 8.16
C SER A 139 -8.31 6.58 6.85
N LEU A 140 -9.15 5.79 6.16
CA LEU A 140 -9.71 6.13 4.84
C LEU A 140 -10.35 7.51 4.78
N LYS A 141 -11.16 7.88 5.78
CA LYS A 141 -11.86 9.17 5.75
C LYS A 141 -10.89 10.34 5.66
N ALA A 142 -9.81 10.31 6.45
CA ALA A 142 -8.81 11.37 6.45
C ALA A 142 -8.06 11.41 5.11
N TRP A 143 -7.64 10.26 4.61
CA TRP A 143 -6.90 10.14 3.35
C TRP A 143 -7.72 10.57 2.13
N PHE A 144 -8.99 10.16 2.05
CA PHE A 144 -9.88 10.56 0.95
C PHE A 144 -10.21 12.05 0.98
N ASN A 145 -10.42 12.64 2.16
CA ASN A 145 -10.63 14.08 2.26
C ASN A 145 -9.43 14.85 1.69
N ALA A 146 -8.20 14.47 2.08
CA ALA A 146 -6.97 15.09 1.58
C ALA A 146 -6.79 14.91 0.07
N SER A 147 -7.10 13.73 -0.49
CA SER A 147 -7.08 13.53 -1.95
C SER A 147 -8.13 14.37 -2.66
N LEU A 148 -9.38 14.33 -2.19
CA LEU A 148 -10.51 14.97 -2.83
C LEU A 148 -10.39 16.50 -2.89
N GLU A 149 -9.71 17.12 -1.93
CA GLU A 149 -9.39 18.56 -1.96
C GLU A 149 -8.67 19.01 -3.23
N ARG A 150 -7.92 18.11 -3.88
CA ARG A 150 -7.17 18.39 -5.11
C ARG A 150 -8.03 18.27 -6.38
N TYR A 151 -9.24 17.71 -6.27
CA TYR A 151 -10.14 17.49 -7.39
C TYR A 151 -11.23 18.57 -7.48
N PRO A 152 -11.74 18.84 -8.71
CA PRO A 152 -12.88 19.74 -8.89
C PRO A 152 -14.11 19.31 -8.06
N SER A 153 -14.98 20.27 -7.72
CA SER A 153 -16.18 20.04 -6.91
C SER A 153 -17.09 18.93 -7.44
N TRP A 154 -17.22 18.80 -8.76
CA TRP A 154 -18.04 17.75 -9.36
C TRP A 154 -17.52 16.34 -9.07
N VAL A 155 -16.19 16.15 -9.00
CA VAL A 155 -15.58 14.85 -8.65
C VAL A 155 -15.87 14.53 -7.20
N ARG A 156 -15.66 15.51 -6.31
CA ARG A 156 -15.95 15.38 -4.87
C ARG A 156 -17.41 14.99 -4.64
N ASP A 157 -18.32 15.70 -5.29
CA ASP A 157 -19.76 15.46 -5.20
C ASP A 157 -20.14 14.07 -5.71
N ALA A 158 -19.57 13.66 -6.84
CA ALA A 158 -19.85 12.35 -7.42
C ALA A 158 -19.29 11.19 -6.56
N VAL A 159 -18.13 11.34 -5.92
CA VAL A 159 -17.57 10.32 -5.01
C VAL A 159 -18.46 10.15 -3.78
N VAL A 160 -18.97 11.24 -3.22
CA VAL A 160 -19.82 11.21 -2.02
C VAL A 160 -21.22 10.68 -2.33
N HIS A 161 -21.86 11.18 -3.39
CA HIS A 161 -23.28 10.92 -3.65
C HIS A 161 -23.53 9.77 -4.63
N LYS A 162 -22.55 9.41 -5.46
CA LYS A 162 -22.69 8.41 -6.53
C LYS A 162 -21.47 7.48 -6.65
N PRO A 163 -21.03 6.81 -5.56
CA PRO A 163 -19.81 5.99 -5.57
C PRO A 163 -19.88 4.84 -6.58
N ALA A 164 -20.99 4.10 -6.64
CA ALA A 164 -21.16 2.98 -7.58
C ALA A 164 -21.12 3.42 -9.06
N TRP A 165 -21.53 4.65 -9.35
CA TRP A 165 -21.46 5.18 -10.71
C TRP A 165 -20.02 5.52 -11.12
N ILE A 166 -19.23 6.10 -10.20
CA ILE A 166 -17.80 6.35 -10.43
C ILE A 166 -17.07 5.03 -10.61
N GLU A 167 -17.31 4.06 -9.74
CA GLU A 167 -16.71 2.73 -9.84
C GLU A 167 -16.96 2.11 -11.22
N ALA A 168 -18.23 2.04 -11.66
CA ALA A 168 -18.58 1.51 -12.98
C ALA A 168 -17.91 2.25 -14.16
N ARG A 169 -17.53 3.52 -13.95
CA ARG A 169 -16.83 4.32 -14.96
C ARG A 169 -15.34 4.02 -14.97
N LEU A 170 -14.73 3.95 -13.80
CA LEU A 170 -13.32 3.62 -13.61
C LEU A 170 -13.00 2.19 -14.01
N SER A 171 -13.90 1.23 -13.76
CA SER A 171 -13.74 -0.15 -14.24
C SER A 171 -13.68 -0.25 -15.77
N LYS A 172 -14.28 0.71 -16.48
CA LYS A 172 -14.24 0.76 -17.96
C LYS A 172 -13.06 1.56 -18.49
N ASN A 173 -12.69 2.63 -17.80
CA ASN A 173 -11.53 3.46 -18.13
C ASN A 173 -10.94 4.05 -16.84
N PRO A 174 -9.81 3.51 -16.34
CA PRO A 174 -9.15 4.01 -15.13
C PRO A 174 -8.74 5.49 -15.24
N GLN A 175 -8.40 5.95 -16.45
CA GLN A 175 -7.98 7.33 -16.70
C GLN A 175 -9.15 8.30 -16.94
N TRP A 176 -10.39 7.84 -16.80
CA TRP A 176 -11.58 8.61 -17.19
C TRP A 176 -11.70 9.94 -16.42
N ILE A 177 -11.40 9.97 -15.12
CA ILE A 177 -11.45 11.21 -14.31
C ILE A 177 -10.45 12.23 -14.86
N ASN A 178 -9.21 11.80 -15.10
CA ASN A 178 -8.14 12.65 -15.63
C ASN A 178 -8.51 13.18 -17.02
N GLU A 179 -9.10 12.35 -17.88
CA GLU A 179 -9.63 12.77 -19.17
C GLU A 179 -10.75 13.81 -19.05
N GLN A 180 -11.70 13.64 -18.13
CA GLN A 180 -12.79 14.61 -17.96
C GLN A 180 -12.27 15.95 -17.46
N ILE A 181 -11.34 15.95 -16.50
CA ILE A 181 -10.70 17.16 -16.00
C ILE A 181 -10.01 17.91 -17.14
N LYS A 182 -9.25 17.19 -17.98
CA LYS A 182 -8.57 17.77 -19.14
C LYS A 182 -9.55 18.31 -20.20
N ARG A 183 -10.67 17.64 -20.45
CA ARG A 183 -11.70 18.13 -21.39
C ARG A 183 -12.36 19.40 -20.88
N MET A 184 -12.68 19.46 -19.58
CA MET A 184 -13.28 20.63 -18.96
C MET A 184 -12.32 21.82 -18.90
N SER A 185 -11.02 21.60 -18.70
CA SER A 185 -10.03 22.67 -18.77
C SER A 185 -9.88 23.23 -20.19
N VAL A 186 -9.93 22.38 -21.22
CA VAL A 186 -9.87 22.81 -22.63
C VAL A 186 -11.15 23.54 -23.07
N GLN A 187 -12.32 23.15 -22.56
CA GLN A 187 -13.58 23.86 -22.84
C GLN A 187 -13.72 25.17 -22.05
N GLY A 188 -13.15 25.27 -20.85
CA GLY A 188 -13.13 26.51 -20.07
C GLY A 188 -12.31 27.63 -20.72
N ASP A 189 -11.29 27.27 -21.51
CA ASP A 189 -10.40 28.20 -22.23
C ASP A 189 -11.02 28.74 -23.53
N LEU A 190 -12.08 28.10 -24.04
CA LEU A 190 -12.80 28.53 -25.26
C LEU A 190 -13.85 29.63 -25.00
N PHE A 191 -14.05 30.03 -23.74
CA PHE A 191 -14.97 31.09 -23.33
C PHE A 191 -14.34 32.13 -22.39
N ALA A 192 -13.01 32.19 -22.33
CA ALA A 192 -12.23 33.21 -21.63
C ALA A 192 -11.81 34.36 -22.57
#